data_AF-A0A2R6KZL2-F1
#
_entry.id   AF-A0A2R6KZL2-F1
#
_cell.length_a   1.000
_cell.length_b   1.000
_cell.length_c   1.000
_cell.angle_alpha   90.00
_cell.angle_beta   90.00
_cell.angle_gamma   90.00
#
_symmetry.space_group_name_H-M   'P 1'
#
loop_
_entity.id
_entity.type
_entity.pdbx_description
1 polymer ?
#
loop_
_entity_poly.entity_id
_entity_poly.type
_entity_poly.pdbx_seq_one_letter_code
_entity_poly.pdbx_strand_id
1 'polypeptide(L)' 'MYRRILVPTDGSAGSRAALAEAVELADRFDATVHSLYVADTSAAHAETGYVDIVESFERIGEETTA' A
#
# COMPACT_ATOMS: atom_id res chain seq x y z
N MET A 1 -4.95 -12.94 -19.87
CA MET A 1 -3.90 -11.99 -19.44
C MET A 1 -4.48 -11.01 -18.43
N TYR A 2 -3.69 -10.55 -17.46
CA TYR A 2 -4.12 -9.52 -16.50
C TYR A 2 -4.07 -8.13 -17.14
N ARG A 3 -5.00 -7.25 -16.74
CA ARG A 3 -5.02 -5.83 -17.12
C ARG A 3 -4.85 -4.88 -15.94
N ARG A 4 -5.17 -5.35 -14.74
CA ARG A 4 -5.04 -4.63 -13.48
C ARG A 4 -4.56 -5.60 -12.43
N ILE A 5 -3.53 -5.21 -11.69
CA ILE A 5 -2.92 -6.00 -10.61
C ILE A 5 -3.04 -5.15 -9.35
N LEU A 6 -3.64 -5.69 -8.30
CA LEU A 6 -3.69 -5.05 -6.98
C LEU A 6 -2.64 -5.71 -6.08
N VAL A 7 -1.75 -4.90 -5.51
CA VAL A 7 -0.74 -5.35 -4.55
C VAL A 7 -1.04 -4.69 -3.21
N PRO A 8 -1.59 -5.42 -2.23
CA PRO A 8 -1.67 -4.91 -0.88
C PRO A 8 -0.25 -4.80 -0.31
N THR A 9 0.02 -3.69 0.38
CA THR A 9 1.31 -3.43 1.01
C THR A 9 1.13 -3.06 2.47
N ASP A 10 2.05 -3.55 3.30
CA ASP A 10 2.16 -3.27 4.74
C ASP A 10 3.55 -2.69 5.08
N GLY A 11 4.37 -2.41 4.07
CA GLY A 11 5.73 -1.88 4.24
C GLY A 11 6.75 -2.93 4.68
N SER A 12 6.38 -4.20 4.76
CA SER A 12 7.34 -5.29 5.01
C SER A 12 8.24 -5.55 3.79
N ALA A 13 9.34 -6.29 4.02
CA ALA A 13 10.18 -6.75 2.92
C ALA A 13 9.45 -7.69 1.97
N GLY A 14 8.49 -8.47 2.49
CA GLY A 14 7.67 -9.38 1.69
C GLY A 14 6.74 -8.64 0.74
N SER A 15 6.05 -7.59 1.22
CA SER A 15 5.18 -6.78 0.37
C SER A 15 5.95 -5.99 -0.69
N ARG A 16 7.14 -5.47 -0.36
CA ARG A 16 8.04 -4.86 -1.36
C ARG A 16 8.47 -5.84 -2.44
N ALA A 17 8.83 -7.08 -2.07
CA ALA A 17 9.18 -8.10 -3.06
C ALA A 17 7.97 -8.45 -3.96
N ALA A 18 6.77 -8.57 -3.38
CA ALA A 18 5.55 -8.81 -4.15
C ALA A 18 5.23 -7.66 -5.13
N LEU A 19 5.49 -6.41 -4.74
CA LEU A 19 5.34 -5.25 -5.62
C LEU A 19 6.31 -5.31 -6.80
N ALA A 20 7.58 -5.67 -6.57
CA ALA A 20 8.57 -5.83 -7.64
C ALA A 20 8.13 -6.88 -8.68
N GLU A 21 7.67 -8.05 -8.23
CA GLU A 21 7.15 -9.10 -9.10
C GLU A 21 5.92 -8.64 -9.90
N ALA A 22 5.02 -7.88 -9.27
CA ALA A 22 3.84 -7.33 -9.93
C ALA A 22 4.19 -6.34 -11.05
N VAL A 23 5.26 -5.55 -10.88
CA VAL A 23 5.78 -4.65 -11.91
C VAL A 23 6.30 -5.44 -13.11
N GLU A 24 7.05 -6.53 -12.91
CA GLU A 24 7.51 -7.38 -14.02
C GLU A 24 6.36 -8.03 -14.79
N LEU A 25 5.32 -8.47 -14.07
CA LEU A 25 4.09 -9.00 -14.66
C LEU A 25 3.32 -7.95 -15.46
N ALA A 26 3.29 -6.71 -14.96
CA ALA A 26 2.63 -5.60 -15.62
C ALA A 26 3.33 -5.19 -16.91
N ASP A 27 4.65 -5.12 -16.90
CA ASP A 27 5.47 -4.82 -18.08
C ASP A 27 5.25 -5.84 -19.21
N ARG A 28 5.19 -7.13 -18.86
CA ARG A 28 4.94 -8.21 -19.83
C ARG A 28 3.56 -8.12 -20.49
N PHE A 29 2.57 -7.61 -19.77
CA PHE A 29 1.16 -7.74 -20.13
C PHE A 29 0.44 -6.41 -20.39
N ASP A 30 1.18 -5.30 -20.38
CA ASP A 30 0.64 -3.94 -20.48
C ASP A 30 -0.50 -3.72 -19.46
N ALA A 31 -0.24 -4.11 -18.21
CA ALA A 31 -1.20 -4.02 -17.12
C ALA A 31 -0.89 -2.84 -16.18
N THR A 32 -1.90 -2.33 -15.49
CA THR A 32 -1.73 -1.31 -14.44
C THR A 32 -1.54 -1.97 -13.07
N VAL A 33 -0.55 -1.54 -12.30
CA VAL A 33 -0.37 -1.93 -10.89
C VAL A 33 -1.01 -0.89 -9.99
N HIS A 34 -1.82 -1.34 -9.04
CA HIS A 34 -2.38 -0.55 -7.96
C HIS A 34 -1.78 -1.05 -6.64
N SER A 35 -1.01 -0.22 -5.95
CA SER A 35 -0.57 -0.53 -4.58
C SER A 35 -1.58 0.04 -3.58
N LEU A 36 -1.87 -0.72 -2.52
CA LEU A 36 -2.88 -0.38 -1.52
C LEU A 36 -2.37 -0.67 -0.11
N TYR A 37 -2.28 0.35 0.73
CA TYR A 37 -2.09 0.23 2.17
C TYR A 37 -3.42 0.35 2.90
N VAL A 38 -3.67 -0.50 3.90
CA VAL A 38 -4.85 -0.43 4.76
C VAL A 38 -4.42 0.00 6.16
N ALA A 39 -4.83 1.21 6.53
CA ALA A 39 -4.59 1.74 7.86
C ALA A 39 -5.53 1.08 8.89
N ASP A 40 -4.95 0.43 9.91
CA ASP A 40 -5.73 -0.07 11.04
C ASP A 40 -5.96 1.06 12.06
N THR A 41 -7.16 1.64 12.02
CA THR A 41 -7.57 2.72 12.94
C THR A 41 -8.15 2.19 14.25
N SER A 42 -8.18 0.88 14.50
CA SER A 42 -8.72 0.34 15.76
C SER A 42 -7.78 0.56 16.95
N ALA A 43 -6.47 0.68 16.69
CA ALA A 43 -5.45 1.01 17.69
C ALA A 43 -5.41 2.50 18.08
N ALA A 44 -6.16 3.34 17.36
CA ALA A 44 -6.32 4.75 17.64
C ALA A 44 -7.23 4.96 18.86
N HIS A 45 -6.66 4.88 20.07
CA HIS A 45 -7.35 5.33 21.27
C HIS A 45 -7.55 6.85 21.25
N ALA A 46 -8.73 7.28 21.73
CA ALA A 46 -9.28 8.63 21.68
C ALA A 46 -8.47 9.74 22.39
N GLU A 47 -7.26 9.46 22.88
CA GLU A 47 -6.40 10.42 23.58
C GLU A 47 -5.59 11.29 22.62
N THR A 48 -5.30 10.81 21.41
CA THR A 48 -4.74 11.59 20.30
C THR A 48 -5.83 11.79 19.26
N GLY A 49 -6.19 13.04 18.96
CA GLY A 49 -7.32 13.38 18.10
C GLY A 49 -7.26 12.68 16.73
N TYR A 50 -8.43 12.29 16.21
CA TYR A 50 -8.62 11.53 14.96
C TYR A 50 -7.85 12.07 13.74
N VAL A 51 -7.58 13.38 13.68
CA VAL A 51 -6.89 14.06 12.58
C VAL A 51 -5.40 13.67 12.53
N ASP A 52 -4.73 13.57 13.68
CA ASP A 52 -3.29 13.27 13.78
C ASP A 52 -2.96 11.85 13.27
N ILE A 53 -3.94 10.95 13.42
CA ILE A 53 -3.82 9.54 13.09
C ILE A 53 -4.01 9.33 11.59
N VAL A 54 -4.96 10.02 10.96
CA VAL A 54 -5.18 9.96 9.51
C VAL A 54 -3.96 10.49 8.75
N GLU A 55 -3.43 11.66 9.12
CA GLU A 55 -2.22 12.22 8.48
C GLU A 55 -1.00 11.30 8.64
N SER A 56 -0.88 10.63 9.79
CA SER A 56 0.19 9.67 10.03
C SER A 56 0.07 8.43 9.14
N PHE A 57 -1.14 7.91 8.95
CA PHE A 57 -1.38 6.78 8.06
C PHE A 57 -1.27 7.13 6.57
N GLU A 58 -1.70 8.34 6.16
CA GLU A 58 -1.49 8.83 4.79
C GLU A 58 0.00 8.89 4.45
N ARG A 59 0.83 9.43 5.36
CA ARG A 59 2.28 9.49 5.21
C ARG A 59 2.92 8.11 5.08
N ILE A 60 2.53 7.17 5.96
CA ILE A 60 3.01 5.78 5.88
C ILE A 60 2.58 5.14 4.56
N GLY A 61 1.34 5.41 4.12
CA GLY A 61 0.82 5.00 2.83
C GLY A 61 1.70 5.50 1.69
N GLU A 62 1.97 6.80 1.62
CA GLU A 62 2.83 7.40 0.60
C GLU A 62 4.23 6.77 0.56
N GLU A 63 4.88 6.62 1.71
CA GLU A 63 6.22 6.00 1.82
C GLU A 63 6.24 4.55 1.35
N THR A 64 5.13 3.84 1.52
CA THR A 64 5.04 2.40 1.27
C THR A 64 4.51 2.08 -0.15
N THR A 65 3.96 3.08 -0.83
CA THR A 65 3.36 2.97 -2.17
C THR A 65 4.27 3.55 -3.28
N ALA A 66 5.29 4.34 -2.91
CA ALA A 66 6.32 4.88 -3.81
C ALA A 66 7.37 3.84 -4.21
#